data_AF-A0A7G9Z8G4-F1
#
_entry.id   AF-A0A7G9Z8G4-F1
#
_cell.length_a   1.000
_cell.length_b   1.000
_cell.length_c   1.000
_cell.angle_alpha   90.00
_cell.angle_beta   90.00
_cell.angle_gamma   90.00
#
_symmetry.space_group_name_H-M   'P 1'
#
loop_
_entity.id
_entity.type
_entity.pdbx_description
1 polymer ?
#
loop_
_entity_poly.entity_id
_entity_poly.type
_entity_poly.pdbx_seq_one_letter_code
_entity_poly.pdbx_strand_id
1 'polypeptide(L)'
;MNEIVIEGIKGKKFVIDLSDSLQRRYELVRELKLCDSPKEDICAKYEYSRVMGHLYEIAWDKNRWDGLKEKKKGPKSKSKRTEELEKRVLAIRFKSPEKDMYEITDILTEEGYNISARSIARVLSEHGVTLKKTRQKA
;
A
#
# COMPACT_ATOMS: atom_id res chain seq x y z
N MET A 1 7.03 -23.78 18.01
CA MET A 1 8.43 -24.02 17.58
C MET A 1 8.88 -22.73 16.95
N ASN A 2 9.65 -21.90 17.67
CA ASN A 2 9.84 -20.51 17.25
C ASN A 2 11.17 -20.27 16.53
N GLU A 3 12.13 -21.18 16.67
CA GLU A 3 13.44 -21.08 16.02
C GLU A 3 13.87 -22.44 15.47
N ILE A 4 14.35 -22.48 14.23
CA ILE A 4 14.98 -23.65 13.62
C ILE A 4 16.45 -23.30 13.39
N VAL A 5 17.36 -24.06 13.99
CA VAL A 5 18.80 -23.85 13.84
C VAL A 5 19.35 -24.79 12.78
N ILE A 6 19.93 -24.23 11.72
CA ILE A 6 20.65 -24.97 10.69
C ILE A 6 22.14 -24.88 11.01
N GLU A 7 22.76 -26.05 11.22
CA GLU A 7 24.20 -26.15 11.45
C GLU A 7 24.95 -26.32 10.12
N GLY A 8 25.99 -25.52 9.94
CA GLY A 8 26.87 -25.53 8.79
C GLY A 8 28.30 -25.97 9.15
N ILE A 9 29.16 -25.98 8.13
CA ILE A 9 30.56 -26.40 8.27
C ILE A 9 31.30 -25.45 9.24
N LYS A 10 32.19 -26.01 10.07
CA LYS A 10 32.96 -25.29 11.11
C LYS A 10 32.10 -24.63 12.20
N GLY A 11 30.98 -25.24 12.58
CA GLY A 11 30.16 -24.77 13.70
C GLY A 11 29.42 -23.45 13.45
N LYS A 12 29.33 -23.02 12.18
CA LYS A 12 28.49 -21.88 11.80
C LYS A 12 27.03 -22.27 11.97
N LYS A 13 26.24 -21.42 12.60
CA LYS A 13 24.81 -21.64 12.83
C LYS A 13 24.00 -20.56 12.11
N PHE A 14 22.92 -20.98 11.46
CA PHE A 14 21.93 -20.08 10.87
C PHE A 14 20.60 -20.32 11.57
N VAL A 15 20.00 -19.26 12.13
CA VAL A 15 18.75 -19.35 12.86
C VAL A 15 17.62 -18.85 11.98
N ILE A 16 16.64 -19.72 11.74
CA ILE A 16 15.36 -19.37 11.13
C ILE A 16 14.42 -19.01 12.27
N ASP A 17 14.13 -17.71 12.40
CA ASP A 17 13.14 -17.21 13.35
C ASP A 17 11.74 -17.26 12.72
N LEU A 18 10.88 -18.12 13.24
CA LEU A 18 9.48 -18.22 12.82
C LEU A 18 8.60 -17.18 13.52
N SER A 19 9.14 -16.35 14.41
CA SER A 19 8.45 -15.18 14.96
C SER A 19 8.34 -14.06 13.94
N ASP A 20 9.31 -13.94 13.02
CA ASP A 20 9.19 -13.05 11.87
C ASP A 20 8.16 -13.61 10.88
N SER A 21 7.08 -12.84 10.69
CA SER A 21 6.02 -13.15 9.75
C SER A 21 6.52 -13.37 8.31
N LEU A 22 7.54 -12.63 7.87
CA LEU A 22 8.08 -12.73 6.53
C LEU A 22 8.85 -14.05 6.36
N GLN A 23 9.71 -14.36 7.32
CA GLN A 23 10.46 -15.62 7.36
C GLN A 23 9.50 -16.81 7.43
N ARG A 24 8.50 -16.77 8.33
CA ARG A 24 7.47 -17.81 8.46
C ARG A 24 6.72 -18.07 7.16
N ARG A 25 6.29 -17.00 6.45
CA ARG A 25 5.60 -17.12 5.16
C ARG A 25 6.50 -17.74 4.09
N TYR A 26 7.78 -17.36 4.07
CA TYR A 26 8.74 -17.95 3.15
C TYR A 26 8.94 -19.45 3.41
N GLU A 27 9.14 -19.83 4.67
CA GLU A 27 9.32 -21.23 5.06
C GLU A 27 8.08 -22.08 4.73
N LEU A 28 6.88 -21.54 4.96
CA LEU A 28 5.63 -22.16 4.53
C LEU A 28 5.63 -22.43 3.02
N VAL A 29 5.92 -21.42 2.19
CA VAL A 29 5.91 -21.57 0.73
C VAL A 29 7.01 -22.53 0.27
N ARG A 30 8.18 -22.50 0.91
CA ARG A 30 9.27 -23.45 0.65
C ARG A 30 8.82 -24.88 0.92
N GLU A 31 8.20 -25.15 2.06
CA GLU A 31 7.73 -26.49 2.42
C GLU A 31 6.58 -26.96 1.53
N LEU A 32 5.64 -26.07 1.18
CA LEU A 32 4.56 -26.36 0.23
C LEU A 32 5.05 -26.74 -1.17
N LYS A 33 6.20 -26.23 -1.61
CA LYS A 33 6.79 -26.55 -2.93
C LYS A 33 7.69 -27.79 -2.93
N LEU A 34 8.21 -28.18 -1.77
CA LEU A 34 9.20 -29.26 -1.66
C LEU A 34 8.64 -30.55 -1.05
N CYS A 35 7.52 -30.48 -0.35
CA CYS A 35 6.95 -31.61 0.38
C CYS A 35 5.67 -32.12 -0.31
N ASP A 36 5.55 -33.45 -0.41
CA ASP A 36 4.35 -34.13 -0.95
C ASP A 36 3.26 -34.36 0.12
N SER A 37 3.45 -33.84 1.33
CA SER A 37 2.44 -33.93 2.40
C SER A 37 1.17 -33.12 2.07
N PRO A 38 0.02 -33.44 2.68
CA PRO A 38 -1.20 -32.66 2.50
C PRO A 38 -0.96 -31.18 2.83
N LYS A 39 -1.43 -30.29 1.94
CA LYS A 39 -1.27 -28.83 2.12
C LYS A 39 -1.85 -28.33 3.46
N GLU A 40 -2.86 -29.01 3.99
CA GLU A 40 -3.50 -28.68 5.26
C GLU A 40 -2.55 -28.85 6.45
N ASP A 41 -1.86 -29.99 6.52
CA ASP A 41 -0.90 -30.30 7.59
C ASP A 41 0.29 -29.35 7.56
N ILE A 42 0.81 -29.08 6.35
CA ILE A 42 1.89 -28.12 6.14
C ILE A 42 1.45 -26.72 6.61
N CYS A 43 0.28 -26.24 6.19
CA CYS A 43 -0.20 -24.92 6.60
C CYS A 43 -0.43 -24.82 8.11
N ALA A 44 -0.99 -25.88 8.72
CA ALA A 44 -1.23 -25.95 10.15
C ALA A 44 0.06 -25.82 10.98
N LYS A 45 1.16 -26.43 10.52
CA LYS A 45 2.50 -26.31 11.13
C LYS A 45 2.98 -24.85 11.28
N TYR A 46 2.59 -23.99 10.34
CA TYR A 46 2.95 -22.57 10.33
C TYR A 46 1.84 -21.65 10.84
N GLU A 47 0.80 -22.19 11.49
CA GLU A 47 -0.35 -21.44 12.01
C GLU A 47 -1.13 -20.69 10.91
N TYR A 48 -1.18 -21.25 9.70
CA TYR A 48 -1.93 -20.71 8.59
C TYR A 48 -3.05 -21.66 8.16
N SER A 49 -4.13 -21.09 7.61
CA SER A 49 -5.14 -21.87 6.93
C SER A 49 -4.65 -22.31 5.55
N ARG A 50 -5.20 -23.42 5.03
CA ARG A 50 -4.94 -23.90 3.66
C ARG A 50 -5.14 -22.80 2.61
N VAL A 51 -6.18 -21.98 2.77
CA VAL A 51 -6.50 -20.86 1.87
C VAL A 51 -5.37 -19.83 1.88
N MET A 52 -4.86 -19.46 3.07
CA MET A 52 -3.73 -18.53 3.15
C MET A 52 -2.46 -19.13 2.55
N GLY A 53 -2.19 -20.42 2.77
CA GLY A 53 -1.05 -21.09 2.13
C GLY A 53 -1.09 -20.98 0.61
N HIS A 54 -2.26 -21.23 0.00
CA HIS A 54 -2.44 -21.06 -1.43
C HIS A 54 -2.26 -19.60 -1.89
N LEU A 55 -2.77 -18.62 -1.14
CA LEU A 55 -2.58 -17.20 -1.45
C LEU A 55 -1.10 -16.78 -1.40
N TYR A 56 -0.32 -17.29 -0.44
CA TYR A 56 1.11 -17.00 -0.37
C TYR A 56 1.89 -17.70 -1.47
N GLU A 57 1.51 -18.91 -1.89
CA GLU A 57 2.08 -19.60 -3.05
C GLU A 57 1.91 -18.75 -4.32
N ILE A 58 0.69 -18.27 -4.58
CA ILE A 58 0.41 -17.35 -5.70
C ILE A 58 1.20 -16.04 -5.57
N ALA A 59 1.25 -15.46 -4.36
CA ALA A 59 1.95 -14.20 -4.13
C ALA A 59 3.47 -14.34 -4.36
N TRP A 60 4.05 -15.47 -4.00
CA TRP A 60 5.44 -15.80 -4.24
C TRP A 60 5.75 -15.95 -5.74
N ASP A 61 4.89 -16.64 -6.48
CA ASP A 61 5.07 -16.82 -7.91
C ASP A 61 4.91 -15.50 -8.68
N LYS A 62 4.06 -14.59 -8.18
CA LYS A 62 3.86 -13.28 -8.80
C LYS A 62 4.98 -12.28 -8.51
N ASN A 63 5.35 -12.12 -7.23
CA ASN A 63 6.18 -11.00 -6.75
C ASN A 63 7.26 -11.42 -5.74
N ARG A 64 7.50 -12.72 -5.56
CA ARG A 64 8.54 -13.27 -4.67
C ARG A 64 8.45 -12.64 -3.28
N TRP A 65 9.55 -12.09 -2.77
CA TRP A 65 9.64 -11.44 -1.46
C TRP A 65 8.63 -10.31 -1.27
N ASP A 66 8.39 -9.48 -2.29
CA ASP A 66 7.41 -8.40 -2.19
C ASP A 66 5.96 -8.90 -2.13
N GLY A 67 5.71 -10.11 -2.62
CA GLY A 67 4.43 -10.79 -2.48
C GLY A 67 4.13 -11.24 -1.06
N LEU A 68 5.17 -11.61 -0.30
CA LEU A 68 5.05 -12.11 1.08
C LEU A 68 5.07 -11.00 2.14
N LYS A 69 5.52 -9.79 1.79
CA LYS A 69 5.53 -8.64 2.70
C LYS A 69 4.13 -8.23 3.12
N GLU A 70 4.01 -7.79 4.37
CA GLU A 70 2.77 -7.16 4.82
C GLU A 70 2.51 -5.87 4.06
N LYS A 71 1.29 -5.78 3.51
CA LYS A 71 0.82 -4.53 2.91
C LYS A 71 0.33 -3.61 4.02
N LYS A 72 0.66 -2.32 3.91
CA LYS A 72 0.20 -1.29 4.86
C LYS A 72 -1.32 -1.36 4.98
N LYS A 73 -1.81 -1.58 6.19
CA LYS A 73 -3.23 -1.50 6.54
C LYS A 73 -3.63 -0.02 6.55
N GLY A 74 -4.12 0.46 5.42
CA GLY A 74 -4.57 1.84 5.25
C GLY A 74 -5.74 1.90 4.26
N PRO A 75 -6.49 3.01 4.22
CA PRO A 75 -7.58 3.18 3.27
C PRO A 75 -7.09 2.94 1.84
N LYS A 76 -7.75 2.01 1.15
CA LYS A 76 -7.35 1.53 -0.19
C LYS A 76 -7.45 2.60 -1.28
N SER A 77 -8.21 3.66 -1.05
CA SER A 77 -8.41 4.76 -2.01
C SER A 77 -8.64 6.09 -1.27
N LYS A 78 -8.31 7.20 -1.94
CA LYS A 78 -8.67 8.55 -1.48
C LYS A 78 -10.19 8.72 -1.62
N SER A 79 -10.97 8.36 -0.59
CA SER A 79 -12.45 8.33 -0.62
C SER A 79 -13.15 9.60 -1.14
N LYS A 80 -12.53 10.78 -1.02
CA LYS A 80 -13.10 12.08 -1.47
C LYS A 80 -12.26 12.83 -2.51
N ARG A 81 -11.06 12.36 -2.84
CA ARG A 81 -10.16 12.99 -3.82
C ARG A 81 -9.98 12.04 -4.99
N THR A 82 -11.05 11.91 -5.77
CA THR A 82 -11.00 11.21 -7.05
C THR A 82 -10.10 12.00 -8.02
N GLU A 83 -9.52 11.31 -9.00
CA GLU A 83 -8.68 11.98 -10.01
C GLU A 83 -9.45 13.05 -10.79
N GLU A 84 -10.75 12.85 -11.00
CA GLU A 84 -11.64 13.82 -11.64
C GLU A 84 -11.74 15.12 -10.86
N LEU A 85 -11.93 15.03 -9.54
CA LEU A 85 -11.97 16.19 -8.66
C LEU A 85 -10.60 16.88 -8.61
N GLU A 86 -9.49 16.14 -8.57
CA GLU A 86 -8.15 16.73 -8.60
C GLU A 86 -7.93 17.52 -9.91
N LYS A 87 -8.33 16.96 -11.06
CA LYS A 87 -8.28 17.66 -12.36
C LYS A 87 -9.16 18.91 -12.36
N ARG A 88 -10.36 18.85 -11.79
CA ARG A 88 -11.27 20.01 -11.72
C ARG A 88 -10.68 21.13 -10.86
N VAL A 89 -10.15 20.81 -9.68
CA VAL A 89 -9.45 21.76 -8.79
C VAL A 89 -8.32 22.47 -9.55
N LEU A 90 -7.48 21.71 -10.25
CA LEU A 90 -6.37 22.26 -11.03
C LEU A 90 -6.88 23.14 -12.18
N ALA A 91 -7.91 22.70 -12.91
CA ALA A 91 -8.49 23.46 -14.01
C ALA A 91 -9.05 24.82 -13.56
N ILE A 92 -9.78 24.87 -12.44
CA ILE A 92 -10.28 26.13 -11.87
C ILE A 92 -9.09 27.04 -11.52
N ARG A 93 -8.05 26.50 -10.88
CA ARG A 93 -6.87 27.27 -10.49
C ARG A 93 -6.05 27.79 -11.67
N PHE A 94 -5.91 27.02 -12.74
CA PHE A 94 -5.20 27.49 -13.95
C PHE A 94 -6.02 28.50 -14.74
N LYS A 95 -7.36 28.37 -14.76
CA LYS A 95 -8.26 29.33 -15.39
C LYS A 95 -8.36 30.64 -14.61
N SER A 96 -8.30 30.57 -13.29
CA SER A 96 -8.41 31.68 -12.34
C SER A 96 -7.30 31.61 -11.28
N PRO A 97 -6.05 32.01 -11.62
CA PRO A 97 -4.91 31.95 -10.72
C PRO A 97 -5.04 32.75 -9.41
N GLU A 98 -5.88 33.76 -9.42
CA GLU A 98 -6.18 34.66 -8.30
C GLU A 98 -7.04 34.02 -7.22
N LYS A 99 -7.91 33.07 -7.59
CA LYS A 99 -8.88 32.47 -6.67
C LYS A 99 -8.20 31.67 -5.59
N ASP A 100 -8.60 31.86 -4.33
CA ASP A 100 -8.06 31.12 -3.21
C ASP A 100 -8.70 29.72 -3.02
N MET A 101 -8.26 28.99 -2.00
CA MET A 101 -8.80 27.64 -1.75
C MET A 101 -10.27 27.65 -1.30
N TYR A 102 -10.74 28.73 -0.67
CA TYR A 102 -12.13 28.87 -0.23
C TYR A 102 -13.03 29.16 -1.43
N GLU A 103 -12.63 30.07 -2.31
CA GLU A 103 -13.37 30.36 -3.55
C GLU A 103 -13.47 29.13 -4.46
N ILE A 104 -12.40 28.34 -4.57
CA ILE A 104 -12.44 27.06 -5.30
C ILE A 104 -13.37 26.05 -4.60
N THR A 105 -13.47 26.09 -3.26
CA THR A 105 -14.40 25.23 -2.51
C THR A 105 -15.85 25.58 -2.84
N ASP A 106 -16.17 26.87 -2.87
CA ASP A 106 -17.54 27.33 -3.12
C ASP A 106 -17.98 26.93 -4.53
N ILE A 107 -17.13 27.15 -5.54
CA ILE A 107 -17.38 26.72 -6.93
C ILE A 107 -17.62 25.20 -7.01
N LEU A 108 -16.78 24.40 -6.36
CA LEU A 108 -16.94 22.95 -6.37
C LEU A 108 -18.18 22.49 -5.62
N THR A 109 -18.58 23.22 -4.57
CA THR A 109 -19.80 22.93 -3.80
C THR A 109 -21.04 23.23 -4.64
N GLU A 110 -21.05 24.33 -5.39
CA GLU A 110 -22.10 24.66 -6.37
C GLU A 110 -22.19 23.61 -7.49
N GLU A 111 -21.06 23.03 -7.90
CA GLU A 111 -20.99 21.92 -8.86
C GLU A 111 -21.42 20.56 -8.26
N GLY A 112 -21.75 20.50 -6.96
CA GLY A 112 -22.24 19.30 -6.27
C GLY A 112 -21.16 18.46 -5.60
N TYR A 113 -19.91 18.92 -5.53
CA TYR A 113 -18.84 18.22 -4.82
C TYR A 113 -18.83 18.56 -3.32
N ASN A 114 -18.86 17.54 -2.47
CA ASN A 114 -18.72 17.71 -1.02
C ASN A 114 -17.25 17.56 -0.57
N ILE A 115 -16.49 18.66 -0.67
CA ILE A 115 -15.06 18.71 -0.31
C ILE A 115 -14.74 19.93 0.57
N SER A 116 -13.80 19.77 1.50
CA SER A 116 -13.35 20.88 2.35
C SER A 116 -12.20 21.67 1.71
N ALA A 117 -12.11 22.97 2.02
CA ALA A 117 -11.00 23.83 1.60
C ALA A 117 -9.62 23.24 1.94
N ARG A 118 -9.49 22.56 3.09
CA ARG A 118 -8.24 21.88 3.50
C ARG A 118 -7.84 20.76 2.54
N SER A 119 -8.82 20.03 2.01
CA SER A 119 -8.58 18.96 1.03
C SER A 119 -8.14 19.55 -0.32
N ILE A 120 -8.75 20.66 -0.74
CA ILE A 120 -8.36 21.41 -1.95
C ILE A 120 -6.92 21.95 -1.81
N ALA A 121 -6.60 22.57 -0.68
CA ALA A 121 -5.26 23.06 -0.39
C ALA A 121 -4.20 21.94 -0.49
N ARG A 122 -4.57 20.73 -0.05
CA ARG A 122 -3.71 19.56 -0.14
C ARG A 122 -3.51 19.10 -1.60
N VAL A 123 -4.56 19.09 -2.41
CA VAL A 123 -4.46 18.81 -3.86
C VAL A 123 -3.54 19.82 -4.53
N LEU A 124 -3.76 21.12 -4.31
CA LEU A 124 -2.93 22.19 -4.87
C LEU A 124 -1.46 22.06 -4.45
N SER A 125 -1.21 21.69 -3.19
CA SER A 125 0.15 21.45 -2.66
C SER A 125 0.81 20.20 -3.24
N GLU A 126 0.08 19.08 -3.32
CA GLU A 126 0.54 17.80 -3.91
C GLU A 126 0.96 17.99 -5.39
N HIS A 127 0.33 18.91 -6.11
CA HIS A 127 0.68 19.28 -7.49
C HIS A 127 1.60 20.50 -7.62
N GLY A 128 2.05 21.10 -6.52
CA GLY A 128 2.96 22.26 -6.53
C GLY A 128 2.35 23.57 -7.04
N VAL A 129 1.02 23.66 -7.16
CA VAL A 129 0.27 24.82 -7.67
C VAL A 129 -0.09 25.77 -6.52
N THR A 130 0.86 26.62 -6.12
CA THR A 130 0.64 27.63 -5.07
C THR A 130 0.16 28.96 -5.65
N LEU A 131 -0.57 29.73 -4.83
CA LEU A 131 -1.15 31.02 -5.21
C LEU A 131 -0.05 32.01 -5.66
N LYS A 132 1.11 31.97 -4.99
CA LYS A 132 2.31 32.73 -5.34
C LYS A 132 2.90 32.37 -6.70
N LYS A 133 2.82 31.10 -7.12
CA LYS A 133 3.39 30.62 -8.40
C LYS A 133 2.48 30.86 -9.59
N THR A 134 1.17 30.98 -9.36
CA THR A 134 0.18 31.02 -10.44
C THR A 134 -0.22 32.46 -10.81
N ARG A 135 -0.06 33.43 -9.90
CA ARG A 135 -0.31 34.85 -10.19
C ARG A 135 0.54 35.31 -11.38
N GLN A 136 -0.11 35.79 -12.44
CA GLN A 136 0.57 36.52 -13.50
C GLN A 136 1.20 37.78 -12.87
N LYS A 137 2.48 38.02 -13.16
CA LYS A 137 3.11 39.30 -12.81
C LYS A 137 2.38 40.37 -13.60
N ALA A 138 1.80 41.34 -12.89
CA ALA A 138 1.32 42.58 -13.47
C ALA A 138 2.48 43.35 -14.11
#